data_AF-A0A286XQP2-F1
#
_entry.id   AF-A0A286XQP2-F1
#
_cell.length_a   1.000
_cell.length_b   1.000
_cell.length_c   1.000
_cell.angle_alpha   90.00
_cell.angle_beta   90.00
_cell.angle_gamma   90.00
#
_symmetry.space_group_name_H-M   'P 1'
#
loop_
_entity.id
_entity.type
_entity.pdbx_description
1 polymer ?
#
loop_
_entity_poly.entity_id
_entity_poly.type
_entity_poly.pdbx_seq_one_letter_code
_entity_poly.pdbx_strand_id
1 'polypeptide(L)'
;MAVQISKKRKFVADGIFKAELNEFLTRELAEDGYSGVEVRVTPTRTEIIILATRTQNVLGEKGRRIRELTAVVQKRFGFPEGSVELYAEKVATRGLCAIAQAESLRYKLLGGLAVRRVGNQSRPPCPSRSPQHNRVSLAALPENGG
;
A
#
# COMPACT_ATOMS: atom_id res chain seq x y z
N MET A 1 33.17 -10.56 7.11
CA MET A 1 32.99 -11.33 8.36
C MET A 1 31.60 -11.05 8.90
N ALA A 2 30.78 -12.06 9.15
CA ALA A 2 29.49 -11.85 9.80
C ALA A 2 29.73 -11.45 11.26
N VAL A 3 29.29 -10.26 11.65
CA VAL A 3 29.41 -9.81 13.05
C VAL A 3 28.57 -10.77 13.90
N GLN A 4 29.22 -11.46 14.84
CA GLN A 4 28.54 -12.35 15.79
C GLN A 4 27.71 -11.49 16.75
N ILE A 5 26.42 -11.34 16.47
CA ILE A 5 25.46 -10.58 17.28
C ILE A 5 24.65 -11.55 18.13
N SER A 6 24.38 -11.18 19.38
CA SER A 6 23.52 -11.98 20.26
C SER A 6 22.11 -12.11 19.68
N LYS A 7 21.48 -13.28 19.85
CA LYS A 7 20.14 -13.54 19.30
C LYS A 7 19.12 -12.46 19.68
N LYS A 8 19.17 -11.95 20.93
CA LYS A 8 18.30 -10.86 21.41
C LYS A 8 18.51 -9.57 20.61
N ARG A 9 19.75 -9.15 20.41
CA ARG A 9 20.09 -7.93 19.65
C ARG A 9 19.74 -8.07 18.17
N LYS A 10 19.87 -9.28 17.61
CA LYS A 10 19.47 -9.56 16.23
C LYS A 10 17.99 -9.31 16.00
N PHE A 11 17.10 -9.87 16.85
CA PHE A 11 15.65 -9.63 16.71
C PHE A 11 15.27 -8.15 16.86
N VAL A 12 15.95 -7.42 17.75
CA VAL A 12 15.71 -5.98 17.91
C VAL A 12 16.14 -5.22 16.65
N ALA A 13 17.32 -5.53 16.10
CA ALA A 13 17.80 -4.91 14.86
C ALA A 13 16.88 -5.21 13.68
N ASP A 14 16.44 -6.46 13.52
CA ASP A 14 15.51 -6.86 12.46
C ASP A 14 14.14 -6.15 12.60
N GLY A 15 13.68 -5.95 13.84
CA GLY A 15 12.46 -5.20 14.13
C GLY A 15 12.57 -3.71 13.81
N ILE A 16 13.70 -3.08 14.16
CA ILE A 16 14.00 -1.67 13.82
C ILE A 16 14.03 -1.50 12.30
N PHE A 17 14.71 -2.42 11.59
CA PHE A 17 14.78 -2.42 10.13
C PHE A 17 13.38 -2.49 9.49
N LYS A 18 12.53 -3.41 9.95
CA LYS A 18 11.16 -3.53 9.44
C LYS A 18 10.33 -2.28 9.73
N ALA A 19 10.48 -1.67 10.91
CA ALA A 19 9.76 -0.47 11.29
C ALA A 19 10.16 0.74 10.43
N GLU A 20 11.47 0.94 10.21
CA GLU A 20 12.00 2.02 9.38
C GLU A 20 11.54 1.87 7.92
N LEU A 21 11.62 0.66 7.36
CA LEU A 21 11.11 0.38 6.01
C LEU A 21 9.62 0.67 5.90
N ASN A 22 8.83 0.22 6.88
CA ASN A 22 7.40 0.42 6.86
C ASN A 22 7.05 1.92 6.92
N GLU A 23 7.74 2.70 7.75
CA GLU A 23 7.52 4.14 7.84
C GLU A 23 7.90 4.87 6.53
N PHE A 24 9.04 4.52 5.96
CA PHE A 24 9.50 5.07 4.68
C PHE A 24 8.48 4.80 3.56
N LEU A 25 8.05 3.55 3.39
CA LEU A 25 7.09 3.17 2.35
C LEU A 25 5.70 3.76 2.58
N THR A 26 5.26 3.90 3.83
CA THR A 26 3.98 4.52 4.16
C THR A 26 3.93 5.98 3.69
N ARG A 27 5.04 6.73 3.86
CA ARG A 27 5.09 8.13 3.42
C ARG A 27 5.14 8.26 1.90
N GLU A 28 5.95 7.44 1.24
CA GLU A 28 6.20 7.55 -0.19
C GLU A 28 5.07 6.98 -1.06
N LEU A 29 4.36 5.96 -0.56
CA LEU A 29 3.30 5.25 -1.28
C LEU A 29 1.90 5.48 -0.71
N ALA A 30 1.71 6.47 0.18
CA ALA A 30 0.40 6.83 0.73
C ALA A 30 -0.63 7.10 -0.38
N GLU A 31 -0.19 7.74 -1.47
CA GLU A 31 -1.04 8.06 -2.62
C GLU A 31 -1.49 6.84 -3.41
N ASP A 32 -0.70 5.77 -3.36
CA ASP A 32 -0.93 4.56 -4.15
C ASP A 32 -1.72 3.50 -3.39
N GLY A 33 -2.02 3.75 -2.11
CA GLY A 33 -2.83 2.88 -1.27
C GLY A 33 -1.99 1.73 -0.74
N TYR A 34 -0.99 2.08 0.07
CA TYR A 34 -0.09 1.14 0.71
C TYR A 34 -0.81 0.42 1.85
N SER A 35 -0.59 -0.89 1.96
CA SER A 35 -1.25 -1.74 2.96
C SER A 35 -0.27 -2.32 3.97
N GLY A 36 1.00 -2.46 3.59
CA GLY A 36 2.01 -3.07 4.44
C GLY A 36 3.18 -3.63 3.65
N VAL A 37 4.18 -4.08 4.40
CA VAL A 37 5.40 -4.67 3.87
C VAL A 37 5.67 -6.01 4.55
N GLU A 38 5.99 -7.00 3.74
CA GLU A 38 6.53 -8.27 4.18
C GLU A 38 8.00 -8.36 3.76
N VAL A 39 8.86 -8.65 4.72
CA VAL A 39 10.30 -8.83 4.47
C VAL A 39 10.61 -10.30 4.62
N ARG A 40 11.11 -10.92 3.55
CA ARG A 40 11.62 -12.29 3.55
C ARG A 40 13.12 -12.25 3.42
N VAL A 41 13.81 -12.65 4.49
CA VAL A 41 15.27 -12.66 4.54
C VAL A 41 15.76 -14.05 4.20
N THR A 42 16.34 -14.21 3.02
CA THR A 42 17.10 -15.40 2.62
C THR A 42 18.59 -15.09 2.78
N PRO A 43 19.45 -16.05 3.15
CA PRO A 43 20.88 -15.80 3.30
C PRO A 43 21.55 -15.20 2.05
N THR A 44 20.98 -15.48 0.87
CA THR A 44 21.49 -15.04 -0.43
C THR A 44 20.87 -13.72 -0.89
N ARG A 45 19.59 -13.47 -0.58
CA ARG A 45 18.82 -12.31 -1.05
C ARG A 45 17.75 -11.90 -0.03
N THR A 46 17.50 -10.60 0.08
CA THR A 46 16.37 -10.09 0.86
C THR A 46 15.27 -9.65 -0.10
N GLU A 47 14.11 -10.28 0.02
CA GLU A 47 12.94 -9.97 -0.78
C GLU A 47 12.00 -9.09 0.06
N ILE A 48 11.63 -7.94 -0.48
CA ILE A 48 10.69 -7.00 0.15
C ILE A 48 9.42 -7.00 -0.70
N ILE A 49 8.34 -7.53 -0.14
CA ILE A 49 7.04 -7.60 -0.78
C ILE A 49 6.20 -6.43 -0.28
N ILE A 50 5.89 -5.51 -1.19
CA ILE A 50 5.04 -4.36 -0.94
C ILE A 50 3.61 -4.76 -1.26
N LEU A 51 2.74 -4.70 -0.25
CA LEU A 51 1.32 -4.90 -0.42
C LEU A 51 0.67 -3.55 -0.73
N ALA A 52 0.14 -3.41 -1.94
CA ALA A 52 -0.52 -2.19 -2.39
C ALA A 52 -1.84 -2.48 -3.10
N THR A 53 -2.74 -1.51 -3.10
CA THR A 53 -4.00 -1.61 -3.85
C THR A 53 -3.82 -1.32 -5.34
N ARG A 54 -2.93 -0.36 -5.68
CA ARG A 54 -2.60 0.02 -7.07
C ARG A 54 -1.13 -0.30 -7.38
N THR A 55 -0.87 -1.55 -7.74
CA THR A 55 0.49 -2.02 -8.08
C THR A 55 1.11 -1.29 -9.27
N GLN A 56 0.31 -0.86 -10.25
CA GLN A 56 0.80 -0.16 -11.45
C GLN A 56 1.54 1.15 -11.11
N ASN A 57 1.01 1.94 -10.18
CA ASN A 57 1.64 3.21 -9.77
C ASN A 57 2.91 2.99 -8.93
N VAL A 58 2.95 1.88 -8.17
CA VAL A 58 4.14 1.48 -7.39
C VAL A 58 5.28 1.07 -8.32
N LEU A 59 4.97 0.37 -9.43
CA LEU A 59 5.96 0.07 -10.47
C LEU A 59 6.41 1.35 -11.19
N GLY A 60 5.47 2.25 -11.49
CA GLY A 60 5.71 3.46 -12.27
C GLY A 60 5.99 3.18 -13.75
N GLU A 61 6.33 4.23 -14.51
CA GLU A 61 6.61 4.09 -15.94
C GLU A 61 7.81 3.17 -16.19
N LYS A 62 7.59 2.07 -16.92
CA LYS A 62 8.62 1.05 -17.24
C LYS A 62 9.40 0.54 -16.01
N GLY A 63 8.79 0.55 -14.82
CA GLY A 63 9.47 0.11 -13.60
C GLY A 63 10.50 1.12 -13.06
N ARG A 64 10.43 2.40 -13.46
CA ARG A 64 11.37 3.43 -13.00
C ARG A 64 11.30 3.61 -11.48
N ARG A 65 10.11 3.71 -10.92
CA ARG A 65 9.89 3.99 -9.49
C ARG A 65 10.42 2.86 -8.61
N ILE A 66 10.19 1.60 -9.00
CA ILE A 66 10.70 0.46 -8.22
C ILE A 66 12.24 0.40 -8.24
N ARG A 67 12.89 0.77 -9.35
CA ARG A 67 14.36 0.85 -9.43
C ARG A 67 14.91 1.95 -8.53
N GLU A 68 14.25 3.11 -8.50
CA GLU A 68 14.61 4.22 -7.61
C GLU A 68 14.48 3.80 -6.13
N LEU A 69 13.36 3.16 -5.76
CA LEU A 69 13.15 2.63 -4.41
C LEU A 69 14.22 1.61 -4.03
N THR A 70 14.56 0.67 -4.93
CA THR A 70 15.64 -0.30 -4.69
C THR A 70 16.98 0.41 -4.45
N ALA A 71 17.30 1.44 -5.24
CA ALA A 71 18.55 2.19 -5.08
C ALA A 71 18.61 2.95 -3.75
N VAL A 72 17.49 3.51 -3.28
CA VAL A 72 17.42 4.19 -1.97
C VAL A 72 17.64 3.19 -0.83
N VAL A 73 16.97 2.04 -0.87
CA VAL A 73 17.11 0.99 0.15
C VAL A 73 18.53 0.45 0.19
N GLN A 74 19.14 0.18 -0.98
CA GLN A 74 20.53 -0.28 -1.06
C GLN A 74 21.51 0.72 -0.42
N LYS A 75 21.39 2.01 -0.77
CA LYS A 75 22.28 3.06 -0.24
C LYS A 75 22.07 3.32 1.26
N ARG A 76 20.82 3.30 1.73
CA ARG A 76 20.49 3.63 3.13
C ARG A 76 20.93 2.55 4.10
N PHE A 77 20.80 1.27 3.72
CA PHE A 77 21.14 0.14 4.59
C PHE A 77 22.52 -0.48 4.29
N GLY A 78 23.24 0.03 3.29
CA GLY A 78 24.60 -0.43 2.96
C GLY A 78 24.64 -1.87 2.43
N PHE A 79 23.60 -2.30 1.73
CA PHE A 79 23.55 -3.63 1.13
C PHE A 79 24.42 -3.71 -0.13
N PRO A 80 25.09 -4.86 -0.39
CA PRO A 80 25.79 -5.07 -1.65
C PRO A 80 24.81 -5.06 -2.83
N GLU A 81 25.27 -4.62 -4.00
CA GLU A 81 24.44 -4.52 -5.20
C GLU A 81 23.79 -5.88 -5.55
N GLY A 82 22.50 -5.86 -5.86
CA GLY A 82 21.74 -7.06 -6.25
C GLY A 82 21.35 -8.00 -5.10
N SER A 83 21.61 -7.65 -3.83
CA SER A 83 21.15 -8.44 -2.68
C SER A 83 19.72 -8.13 -2.22
N VAL A 84 19.15 -7.01 -2.67
CA VAL A 84 17.78 -6.57 -2.33
C VAL A 84 16.92 -6.56 -3.58
N GLU A 85 15.78 -7.25 -3.51
CA GLU A 85 14.76 -7.28 -4.55
C GLU A 85 13.42 -6.81 -3.98
N LEU A 86 12.73 -5.94 -4.71
CA LEU A 86 11.43 -5.40 -4.35
C LEU A 86 10.35 -5.97 -5.27
N TYR A 87 9.30 -6.52 -4.67
CA TYR A 87 8.13 -7.05 -5.35
C TYR A 87 6.89 -6.27 -4.95
N ALA A 88 5.95 -6.08 -5.88
CA ALA A 88 4.67 -5.45 -5.59
C ALA A 88 3.57 -6.49 -5.74
N GLU A 89 2.85 -6.75 -4.65
CA GLU A 89 1.71 -7.66 -4.62
C GLU A 89 0.42 -6.88 -4.40
N LYS A 90 -0.63 -7.30 -5.11
CA LYS A 90 -1.93 -6.67 -5.05
C LYS A 90 -2.74 -7.25 -3.89
N VAL A 91 -3.24 -6.39 -3.01
CA VAL A 91 -4.16 -6.81 -1.94
C VAL A 91 -5.48 -7.31 -2.54
N ALA A 92 -5.89 -8.53 -2.19
CA ALA A 92 -7.10 -9.17 -2.73
C ALA A 92 -8.39 -8.38 -2.43
N THR A 93 -8.57 -7.94 -1.18
CA THR A 93 -9.78 -7.23 -0.73
C THR A 93 -9.42 -5.89 -0.09
N ARG A 94 -9.47 -4.81 -0.89
CA ARG A 94 -9.22 -3.43 -0.41
C ARG A 94 -10.06 -3.02 0.81
N GLY A 95 -11.25 -3.60 0.97
CA GLY A 95 -12.18 -3.28 2.06
C GLY A 95 -11.77 -3.85 3.43
N LEU A 96 -10.84 -4.81 3.48
CA LEU A 96 -10.35 -5.41 4.73
C LEU A 96 -9.09 -4.74 5.26
N CYS A 97 -8.40 -3.93 4.45
CA CYS A 97 -7.21 -3.20 4.90
C CYS A 97 -7.59 -1.87 5.55
N ALA A 98 -7.36 -1.75 6.86
CA ALA A 98 -7.62 -0.52 7.60
C ALA A 98 -6.78 0.67 7.11
N ILE A 99 -5.51 0.45 6.78
CA ILE A 99 -4.57 1.51 6.34
C ILE A 99 -5.03 2.10 5.01
N ALA A 100 -5.30 1.24 4.01
CA ALA A 100 -5.78 1.69 2.71
C ALA A 100 -7.16 2.39 2.80
N GLN A 101 -8.03 1.97 3.73
CA GLN A 101 -9.29 2.68 3.98
C GLN A 101 -9.06 4.05 4.62
N ALA A 102 -8.16 4.16 5.60
CA ALA A 102 -7.81 5.43 6.23
C ALA A 102 -7.16 6.41 5.23
N GLU A 103 -6.30 5.92 4.34
CA GLU A 103 -5.72 6.72 3.26
C GLU A 103 -6.80 7.19 2.29
N SER A 104 -7.71 6.29 1.89
CA SER A 104 -8.85 6.64 1.02
C SER A 104 -9.75 7.71 1.65
N LEU A 105 -9.95 7.65 2.96
CA LEU A 105 -10.68 8.69 3.72
C LEU A 105 -9.94 10.02 3.69
N ARG A 106 -8.63 10.01 3.95
CA ARG A 106 -7.78 11.21 3.89
C ARG A 106 -7.89 11.91 2.53
N TYR A 107 -7.78 11.17 1.41
CA TYR A 107 -7.92 11.76 0.08
C TYR A 107 -9.30 12.37 -0.16
N LYS A 108 -10.36 11.69 0.25
CA LYS A 108 -11.74 12.18 0.08
C LYS A 108 -12.02 13.44 0.90
N LEU A 109 -11.49 13.51 2.12
CA LEU A 109 -11.63 14.70 2.98
C LEU A 109 -10.83 15.89 2.45
N LEU A 110 -9.61 15.66 1.98
CA LEU A 110 -8.81 16.71 1.32
C LEU A 110 -9.49 17.21 0.03
N GLY A 111 -10.22 16.34 -0.67
CA GLY A 111 -11.05 16.71 -1.82
C GLY A 111 -12.34 17.50 -1.50
N GLY A 112 -12.53 17.94 -0.25
CA GLY A 112 -13.65 18.82 0.14
C GLY A 112 -15.00 18.12 0.29
N LEU A 113 -15.03 16.78 0.33
CA LEU A 113 -16.28 16.04 0.54
C LEU A 113 -16.75 16.12 2.00
N ALA A 114 -18.07 16.27 2.20
CA ALA A 114 -18.66 16.32 3.53
C ALA A 114 -18.37 15.05 4.35
N VAL A 115 -17.93 15.23 5.61
CA VAL A 115 -17.46 14.16 6.51
C VAL A 115 -18.44 12.98 6.62
N ARG A 116 -19.75 13.27 6.76
CA ARG A 116 -20.80 12.24 6.87
C ARG A 116 -20.94 11.41 5.59
N ARG A 117 -20.78 12.03 4.43
CA ARG A 117 -20.85 11.34 3.12
C ARG A 117 -19.64 10.42 2.95
N VAL A 118 -18.46 10.92 3.32
CA VAL A 118 -17.21 10.16 3.22
C VAL A 118 -17.22 8.93 4.14
N GLY A 119 -17.64 9.08 5.40
CA GLY A 119 -17.75 7.96 6.35
C GLY A 119 -18.77 6.90 5.92
N ASN A 120 -19.88 7.30 5.27
CA ASN A 120 -20.84 6.34 4.73
C ASN A 120 -20.30 5.59 3.50
N GLN A 121 -19.46 6.23 2.68
CA GLN A 121 -18.87 5.62 1.49
C GLN A 121 -17.65 4.73 1.79
N SER A 122 -16.99 4.91 2.94
CA SER A 122 -15.83 4.09 3.33
C SER A 122 -16.21 2.83 4.10
N ARG A 123 -17.50 2.66 4.46
CA ARG A 123 -17.93 1.43 5.12
C ARG A 123 -17.74 0.26 4.15
N PRO A 124 -17.09 -0.84 4.59
CA PRO A 124 -17.05 -2.04 3.78
C PRO A 124 -18.49 -2.45 3.46
N PRO A 125 -18.78 -2.88 2.22
CA PRO A 125 -20.11 -3.35 1.88
C PRO A 125 -20.48 -4.47 2.84
N CYS A 126 -21.64 -4.33 3.50
CA CYS A 126 -22.13 -5.34 4.43
C CYS A 126 -22.19 -6.69 3.69
N PRO A 127 -21.53 -7.75 4.18
CA PRO A 127 -21.50 -9.05 3.50
C PRO A 127 -22.89 -9.71 3.39
N SER A 128 -23.88 -9.22 4.14
CA SER A 128 -25.29 -9.66 4.07
C SER A 128 -26.12 -8.98 2.97
N ARG A 129 -25.57 -8.01 2.23
CA ARG A 129 -26.28 -7.36 1.13
C ARG A 129 -26.02 -8.11 -0.17
N SER A 130 -26.92 -9.02 -0.50
CA SER A 130 -27.00 -9.64 -1.82
C SER A 130 -27.06 -8.56 -2.92
N PRO A 131 -26.43 -8.79 -4.10
CA PRO A 131 -26.43 -7.84 -5.20
C PRO A 131 -27.77 -7.90 -5.95
N GLN A 132 -28.85 -7.37 -5.37
CA GLN A 132 -30.12 -7.21 -6.08
C GLN A 132 -30.59 -5.77 -6.25
N HIS A 133 -29.87 -4.78 -5.73
CA HIS A 133 -30.21 -3.37 -5.96
C HIS A 133 -29.06 -2.61 -6.60
N ASN A 134 -28.75 -3.01 -7.83
CA ASN A 134 -28.25 -2.08 -8.85
C ASN A 134 -29.46 -1.61 -9.70
N ARG A 135 -30.44 -0.96 -9.07
CA ARG A 135 -31.32 -0.04 -9.80
C ARG A 135 -30.58 1.29 -9.84
N VAL A 136 -29.90 1.51 -10.96
CA VAL A 136 -29.48 2.83 -11.40
C VAL A 136 -30.71 3.73 -11.31
N SER A 137 -30.71 4.70 -10.41
CA SER A 137 -31.68 5.80 -10.45
C SER A 137 -31.32 6.66 -11.67
N LEU A 138 -31.82 6.24 -12.83
CA LEU A 138 -31.87 7.02 -14.06
C LEU A 138 -32.96 8.10 -13.86
N ALA A 139 -32.68 9.10 -13.04
CA ALA A 139 -33.57 10.23 -12.82
C ALA A 139 -32.78 11.52 -13.01
N ALA A 140 -32.54 11.86 -14.28
CA ALA A 140 -32.33 13.21 -14.79
C ALA A 140 -32.03 13.15 -16.30
N LEU A 141 -33.06 12.89 -17.10
CA LEU A 141 -33.09 13.37 -18.48
C LEU A 141 -34.22 14.40 -18.55
N PRO A 142 -33.93 15.67 -18.91
CA PRO A 142 -34.97 16.67 -19.09
C PRO A 142 -35.78 16.34 -20.35
N GLU A 143 -37.11 16.26 -20.21
CA GLU A 143 -38.02 16.30 -21.35
C GLU A 143 -37.94 17.69 -21.98
N ASN A 144 -37.37 17.79 -23.18
CA ASN A 144 -37.55 18.95 -24.04
C ASN A 144 -38.66 18.63 -25.03
N GLY A 145 -39.73 19.41 -24.94
CA GLY A 145 -40.85 19.39 -25.86
C GLY A 145 -40.50 19.95 -27.24
N GLY A 146 -41.33 19.55 -28.20
CA GLY A 146 -41.37 19.97 -29.61
C GLY A 146 -42.43 19.17 -30.33
#